data_AF-A0A2G1DED7-F1
#
_entry.id   AF-A0A2G1DED7-F1
#
_cell.length_a   1.000
_cell.length_b   1.000
_cell.length_c   1.000
_cell.angle_alpha   90.00
_cell.angle_beta   90.00
_cell.angle_gamma   90.00
#
_symmetry.space_group_name_H-M   'P 1'
#
loop_
_entity.id
_entity.type
_entity.pdbx_description
1 polymer ?
#
loop_
_entity_poly.entity_id
_entity_poly.type
_entity_poly.pdbx_seq_one_letter_code
_entity_poly.pdbx_strand_id
1 'polypeptide(L)'
;MDGKIMVTYKIVCKNDFNLELSIEKLLSNEKIARAIKNEFAKGIRNIELFTKENSKIFIETKKELYQFEVNKDDFADLISLAEEDATARKLVKKDCSYIELVDIQTTN
;
A
#
# COMPACT_ATOMS: atom_id res chain seq x y z
N MET A 1 23.04 -26.63 -6.63
CA MET A 1 21.60 -26.92 -6.75
C MET A 1 21.01 -25.67 -7.35
N ASP A 2 20.52 -25.73 -8.60
CA ASP A 2 20.05 -24.56 -9.37
C ASP A 2 18.69 -24.05 -8.88
N GLY A 3 18.58 -23.80 -7.57
CA GLY A 3 17.41 -23.17 -7.00
C GLY A 3 17.36 -21.72 -7.45
N LYS A 4 16.15 -21.24 -7.74
CA LYS A 4 15.91 -19.84 -8.08
C LYS A 4 15.06 -19.18 -7.02
N ILE A 5 15.07 -17.86 -7.01
CA ILE A 5 14.27 -17.05 -6.10
C ILE A 5 13.51 -16.04 -6.94
N MET A 6 12.19 -16.08 -6.83
CA MET A 6 11.31 -15.04 -7.33
C MET A 6 11.21 -13.95 -6.26
N VAL A 7 11.61 -12.74 -6.62
CA VAL A 7 11.58 -11.58 -5.73
C VAL A 7 10.51 -10.62 -6.22
N THR A 8 9.60 -10.23 -5.34
CA THR A 8 8.61 -9.18 -5.58
C THR A 8 9.01 -7.93 -4.81
N TYR A 9 9.06 -6.78 -5.48
CA TYR A 9 9.40 -5.51 -4.87
C TYR A 9 8.45 -4.39 -5.32
N LYS A 10 8.47 -3.29 -4.56
CA LYS A 10 7.79 -2.04 -4.92
C LYS A 10 8.72 -0.86 -4.71
N ILE A 11 8.46 0.23 -5.45
CA ILE A 11 9.19 1.48 -5.31
C ILE A 11 8.55 2.33 -4.23
N VAL A 12 9.35 2.89 -3.33
CA VAL A 12 8.91 3.80 -2.29
C VAL A 12 9.39 5.21 -2.60
N CYS A 13 8.45 6.14 -2.63
CA CYS A 13 8.66 7.54 -2.94
C CYS A 13 8.29 8.43 -1.77
N LYS A 14 8.95 9.59 -1.66
CA LYS A 14 8.78 10.51 -0.52
C LYS A 14 7.35 11.01 -0.36
N ASN A 15 6.60 11.06 -1.46
CA ASN A 15 5.22 11.53 -1.49
C ASN A 15 4.20 10.39 -1.37
N ASP A 16 4.63 9.17 -1.04
CA ASP A 16 3.69 8.09 -0.77
C ASP A 16 2.84 8.42 0.44
N PHE A 17 1.54 8.25 0.28
CA PHE A 17 0.57 8.53 1.31
C PHE A 17 0.16 7.22 1.97
N ASN A 18 0.14 7.21 3.29
CA ASN A 18 -0.50 6.16 4.07
C ASN A 18 -1.14 6.83 5.28
N LEU A 19 -2.46 6.72 5.37
CA LEU A 19 -3.22 7.26 6.48
C LEU A 19 -4.23 6.21 6.95
N GLU A 20 -4.12 5.90 8.23
CA GLU A 20 -5.10 5.11 8.96
C GLU A 20 -6.04 6.04 9.74
N LEU A 21 -7.35 5.82 9.59
CA LEU A 21 -8.39 6.56 10.32
C LEU A 21 -9.38 5.58 10.95
N SER A 22 -9.80 5.84 12.19
CA SER A 22 -10.96 5.16 12.74
C SER A 22 -12.25 5.69 12.10
N ILE A 23 -13.26 4.82 11.96
CA ILE A 23 -14.60 5.23 11.53
C ILE A 23 -15.18 6.28 12.46
N GLU A 24 -14.94 6.19 13.78
CA GLU A 24 -15.39 7.20 14.75
C GLU A 24 -14.86 8.59 14.40
N LYS A 25 -13.55 8.71 14.10
CA LYS A 25 -12.95 9.97 13.70
C LYS A 25 -13.55 10.49 12.39
N LEU A 26 -13.87 9.60 11.45
CA LEU A 26 -14.54 9.94 10.20
C LEU A 26 -15.97 10.48 10.44
N LEU A 27 -16.75 9.82 11.30
CA LEU A 27 -18.13 10.19 11.63
C LEU A 27 -18.23 11.45 12.48
N SER A 28 -17.18 11.78 13.25
CA SER A 28 -17.09 13.06 13.98
C SER A 28 -16.98 14.28 13.05
N ASN A 29 -16.62 14.08 11.77
CA ASN A 29 -16.54 15.16 10.80
C ASN A 29 -17.94 15.51 10.26
N GLU A 30 -18.38 16.75 10.50
CA GLU A 30 -19.70 17.23 10.10
C GLU A 30 -19.97 17.09 8.59
N LYS A 31 -18.98 17.37 7.74
CA LYS A 31 -19.16 17.27 6.28
C LYS A 31 -19.42 15.82 5.86
N ILE A 32 -18.70 14.89 6.45
CA ILE A 32 -18.84 13.45 6.16
C ILE A 32 -20.16 12.94 6.74
N ALA A 33 -20.45 13.22 8.01
CA ALA A 33 -21.71 12.85 8.64
C ALA A 33 -22.92 13.38 7.86
N ARG A 34 -22.86 14.63 7.40
CA ARG A 34 -23.91 15.24 6.57
C ARG A 34 -24.02 14.57 5.20
N ALA A 35 -22.90 14.25 4.55
CA ALA A 35 -22.90 13.53 3.28
C ALA A 35 -23.59 12.17 3.41
N ILE A 36 -23.25 11.39 4.45
CA ILE A 36 -23.89 10.10 4.74
C ILE A 36 -25.39 10.28 4.99
N LYS A 37 -25.80 11.24 5.83
CA LYS A 37 -27.21 11.50 6.12
C LYS A 37 -28.00 11.93 4.89
N ASN A 38 -27.42 12.78 4.04
CA ASN A 38 -28.06 13.26 2.83
C ASN A 38 -28.25 12.16 1.77
N GLU A 39 -27.29 11.25 1.68
CA GLU A 39 -27.33 10.15 0.72
C GLU A 39 -28.25 9.02 1.19
N PHE A 40 -28.14 8.62 2.46
CA PHE A 40 -28.75 7.37 2.95
C PHE A 40 -29.92 7.56 3.92
N ALA A 41 -30.17 8.78 4.41
CA ALA A 41 -31.22 9.04 5.40
C ALA A 41 -32.02 10.33 5.08
N LYS A 42 -32.17 10.63 3.79
CA LYS A 42 -32.85 11.83 3.32
C LYS A 42 -34.31 11.89 3.80
N GLY A 43 -34.71 13.04 4.34
CA GLY A 43 -36.08 13.27 4.81
C GLY A 43 -36.38 12.73 6.21
N ILE A 44 -35.44 12.03 6.84
CA ILE A 44 -35.60 11.53 8.21
C ILE A 44 -35.08 12.56 9.21
N ARG A 45 -35.87 12.84 10.25
CA ARG A 45 -35.51 13.74 11.36
C ARG A 45 -34.97 12.94 12.53
N ASN A 46 -34.19 13.59 13.39
CA ASN A 46 -33.66 13.01 14.64
C ASN A 46 -32.79 11.75 14.43
N ILE A 47 -31.88 11.80 13.46
CA ILE A 47 -30.97 10.70 13.14
C ILE A 47 -29.58 10.91 13.73
N GLU A 48 -29.06 9.88 14.37
CA GLU A 48 -27.70 9.78 14.90
C GLU A 48 -26.90 8.77 14.08
N LEU A 49 -25.61 9.05 13.86
CA LEU A 49 -24.68 8.12 13.23
C LEU A 49 -23.75 7.57 14.32
N PHE A 50 -23.66 6.26 14.43
CA PHE A 50 -22.76 5.59 15.36
C PHE A 50 -22.17 4.33 14.73
N THR A 51 -21.02 3.89 15.24
CA THR A 51 -20.41 2.60 14.92
C THR A 51 -20.28 1.79 16.20
N LYS A 52 -20.49 0.46 16.13
CA LYS A 52 -20.31 -0.44 17.28
C LYS A 52 -18.89 -1.00 17.37
N GLU A 53 -18.20 -1.09 16.23
CA GLU A 53 -16.88 -1.69 16.13
C GLU A 53 -15.86 -0.61 15.77
N ASN A 54 -14.64 -0.77 16.30
CA ASN A 54 -13.51 0.10 15.99
C ASN A 54 -12.90 -0.29 14.64
N SER A 55 -13.69 -0.11 13.59
CA SER A 55 -13.28 -0.34 12.22
C SER A 55 -12.36 0.78 11.74
N LYS A 56 -11.39 0.42 10.89
CA LYS A 56 -10.38 1.32 10.34
C LYS A 56 -10.57 1.51 8.84
N ILE A 57 -10.31 2.72 8.35
CA ILE A 57 -10.17 3.05 6.94
C ILE A 57 -8.69 3.32 6.69
N PHE A 58 -8.17 2.74 5.61
CA PHE A 58 -6.84 3.00 5.10
C PHE A 58 -6.97 3.82 3.81
N ILE A 59 -6.26 4.94 3.76
CA ILE A 59 -6.07 5.73 2.55
C ILE A 59 -4.60 5.63 2.21
N GLU A 60 -4.27 4.86 1.19
CA GLU A 60 -2.89 4.58 0.82
C GLU A 60 -2.64 4.74 -0.68
N THR A 61 -1.42 5.16 -1.03
CA THR A 61 -0.96 5.17 -2.42
C THR A 61 -0.89 3.73 -2.92
N LYS A 62 -1.68 3.41 -3.94
CA LYS A 62 -1.60 2.11 -4.60
C LYS A 62 -0.28 2.02 -5.37
N LYS A 63 0.54 1.02 -5.03
CA LYS A 63 1.84 0.79 -5.65
C LYS A 63 1.77 -0.35 -6.65
N GLU A 64 2.55 -0.20 -7.71
CA GLU A 64 2.82 -1.29 -8.65
C GLU A 64 3.88 -2.23 -8.06
N LEU A 65 3.65 -3.53 -8.21
CA LEU A 65 4.57 -4.57 -7.77
C LEU A 65 5.33 -5.09 -8.99
N TYR A 66 6.64 -5.21 -8.83
CA TYR A 66 7.54 -5.70 -9.86
C TYR A 66 8.18 -7.00 -9.41
N GLN A 67 8.44 -7.87 -10.37
CA GLN A 67 9.01 -9.19 -10.12
C GLN A 67 10.22 -9.43 -11.01
N PHE A 68 11.20 -10.11 -10.42
CA PHE A 68 12.38 -10.59 -11.12
C PHE A 68 12.90 -11.87 -10.45
N GLU A 69 13.69 -12.62 -11.20
CA GLU A 69 14.22 -13.91 -10.78
C GLU A 69 15.72 -13.80 -10.56
N VAL A 70 16.22 -14.40 -9.47
CA VAL A 70 17.65 -14.47 -9.14
C VAL A 70 18.05 -15.89 -8.77
N ASN A 71 19.36 -16.16 -8.75
CA ASN A 71 19.84 -17.45 -8.26
C ASN A 71 19.74 -17.49 -6.74
N LYS A 72 19.56 -18.70 -6.20
CA LYS A 72 19.52 -18.92 -4.75
C LYS A 72 20.79 -18.49 -4.04
N ASP A 73 21.93 -18.57 -4.72
CA ASP A 73 23.23 -18.17 -4.16
C ASP A 73 23.33 -16.66 -3.94
N ASP A 74 22.50 -15.87 -4.64
CA ASP A 74 22.46 -14.40 -4.57
C ASP A 74 21.52 -13.86 -3.47
N PHE A 75 21.07 -14.73 -2.54
CA PHE A 75 20.11 -14.35 -1.49
C PHE A 75 20.60 -13.21 -0.58
N ALA A 76 21.92 -13.05 -0.40
CA ALA A 76 22.46 -11.96 0.39
C ALA A 76 22.26 -10.57 -0.28
N ASP A 77 22.09 -10.55 -1.61
CA ASP A 77 22.16 -9.35 -2.43
C ASP A 77 20.79 -8.94 -3.01
N LEU A 78 19.68 -9.55 -2.56
CA LEU A 78 18.35 -9.33 -3.14
C LEU A 78 17.92 -7.87 -3.23
N ILE A 79 18.27 -7.05 -2.23
CA ILE A 79 17.94 -5.62 -2.22
C ILE A 79 18.69 -4.90 -3.34
N SER A 80 20.01 -5.10 -3.42
CA SER A 80 20.86 -4.49 -4.45
C SER A 80 20.43 -4.94 -5.84
N LEU A 81 20.14 -6.23 -6.03
CA LEU A 81 19.65 -6.74 -7.30
C LEU A 81 18.27 -6.17 -7.68
N ALA A 82 17.40 -5.92 -6.71
CA ALA A 82 16.12 -5.26 -6.96
C ALA A 82 16.28 -3.78 -7.36
N GLU A 83 17.25 -3.07 -6.77
CA GLU A 83 17.61 -1.70 -7.16
C GLU A 83 18.20 -1.65 -8.57
N GLU A 84 19.05 -2.62 -8.92
CA GLU A 84 19.61 -2.77 -10.26
C GLU A 84 18.53 -3.07 -11.30
N ASP A 85 17.62 -4.02 -11.03
CA ASP A 85 16.48 -4.32 -11.92
C ASP A 85 15.58 -3.09 -12.10
N ALA A 86 15.25 -2.39 -11.00
CA ALA A 86 14.45 -1.17 -11.06
C ALA A 86 15.11 -0.06 -11.89
N THR A 87 16.43 0.06 -11.80
CA THR A 87 17.22 1.02 -12.58
C THR A 87 17.27 0.63 -14.06
N ALA A 88 17.54 -0.66 -14.36
CA ALA A 88 17.58 -1.19 -15.72
C ALA A 88 16.24 -1.00 -16.44
N ARG A 89 15.13 -1.16 -15.71
CA ARG A 89 13.76 -0.93 -16.19
C ARG A 89 13.32 0.54 -16.19
N LYS A 90 14.17 1.47 -15.73
CA LYS A 90 13.90 2.91 -15.62
C LYS A 90 12.67 3.24 -14.76
N LEU A 91 12.45 2.47 -13.71
CA LEU A 91 11.30 2.63 -12.82
C LEU A 91 11.52 3.69 -11.74
N VAL A 92 12.79 3.99 -11.41
CA VAL A 92 13.16 4.98 -10.39
C VAL A 92 12.93 6.39 -10.92
N LYS A 93 11.93 7.08 -10.36
CA LYS A 93 11.59 8.47 -10.68
C LYS A 93 12.22 9.44 -9.68
N LYS A 94 12.27 10.73 -10.06
CA LYS A 94 12.62 11.82 -9.13
C LYS A 94 11.70 11.75 -7.92
N ASP A 95 12.28 11.83 -6.72
CA ASP A 95 11.63 11.70 -5.40
C ASP A 95 11.30 10.27 -4.94
N CYS A 96 11.67 9.24 -5.69
CA CYS A 96 11.66 7.86 -5.21
C CYS A 96 12.98 7.54 -4.49
N SER A 97 12.89 7.01 -3.26
CA SER A 97 14.01 6.99 -2.32
C SER A 97 14.59 5.61 -2.04
N TYR A 98 13.80 4.54 -2.16
CA TYR A 98 14.27 3.18 -1.92
C TYR A 98 13.31 2.13 -2.50
N ILE A 99 13.82 0.91 -2.64
CA ILE A 99 13.05 -0.29 -2.96
C ILE A 99 12.62 -0.98 -1.65
N GLU A 100 11.41 -1.52 -1.62
CA GLU A 100 10.94 -2.38 -0.54
C GLU A 100 10.63 -3.77 -1.12
N LEU A 101 11.27 -4.80 -0.57
CA LEU A 101 10.95 -6.19 -0.88
C LEU A 101 9.63 -6.56 -0.22
N VAL A 102 8.70 -7.09 -1.01
CA VAL A 102 7.33 -7.41 -0.58
C VAL A 102 7.16 -8.91 -0.39
N ASP A 103 7.77 -9.71 -1.26
CA ASP A 103 7.67 -11.17 -1.19
C ASP A 103 8.93 -11.83 -1.80
N ILE A 104 9.33 -12.97 -1.23
CA ILE A 104 10.51 -13.73 -1.63
C ILE A 104 10.13 -15.20 -1.63
N GLN A 105 10.10 -15.81 -2.82
CA GLN A 105 9.70 -17.20 -2.99
C GLN A 105 10.82 -18.01 -3.64
N THR A 106 11.27 -19.08 -3.00
CA THR A 106 12.20 -20.03 -3.63
C THR A 106 11.43 -20.94 -4.59
N THR A 107 11.90 -21.01 -5.83
CA THR A 107 11.42 -21.95 -6.85
C THR A 107 12.48 -23.03 -7.07
N ASN A 108 12.04 -24.30 -7.13
CA ASN A 108 12.90 -25.47 -7.35
C ASN A 108 13.06 -25.77 -8.83
#